data_AF-A0A354X5C4-F1
#
_entry.id   AF-A0A354X5C4-F1
#
_cell.length_a   1.000
_cell.length_b   1.000
_cell.length_c   1.000
_cell.angle_alpha   90.00
_cell.angle_beta   90.00
_cell.angle_gamma   90.00
#
_symmetry.space_group_name_H-M   'P 1'
#
loop_
_entity.id
_entity.type
_entity.pdbx_description
1 polymer ?
#
loop_
_entity_poly.entity_id
_entity_poly.type
_entity_poly.pdbx_seq_one_letter_code
_entity_poly.pdbx_strand_id
1 'polypeptide(L)'
;DLKDVVKALLDADGLNYGNLPKGLLSFHSYPEGNRTPVGEHLTEGTYYAKDKDDNVRVHFTVSAEHQALFELLVAARKPVYAHKLHVTFEVGFSVQKTATDTLAVDKNNEPFRNEDGSLLFRPGGHGALIENLNDIDADVIFIKNIDNVVPDRLKENEARYKNLLAGVLVDMQSRGYHYLQKLDQGNYTAEDLAEMLSFTENELCISHPRDFDSDEVLAVYLREKLDRPFRVCGMVKNVGEPGGGPFLAVNRDGTISPQILESSQINKEDVQALNAFKNGSHFNPVDLVCGVRNYRGEKYDLTRHVDPDTGFISLKSKNGKELKALELPGLWNGAMSDWNTVFVEVPISTFNPVKTV
;
A
#
# COMPACT_ATOMS: atom_id res chain seq x y z
N ASP A 1 -16.81 -38.30 -4.22
CA ASP A 1 -16.88 -37.63 -5.54
C ASP A 1 -16.13 -36.30 -5.44
N LEU A 2 -15.53 -35.77 -6.51
CA LEU A 2 -14.93 -34.42 -6.51
C LEU A 2 -15.97 -33.36 -6.08
N LYS A 3 -17.25 -33.60 -6.40
CA LYS A 3 -18.37 -32.75 -5.96
C LYS A 3 -18.52 -32.70 -4.45
N ASP A 4 -18.36 -33.82 -3.76
CA ASP A 4 -18.47 -33.88 -2.29
C ASP A 4 -17.32 -33.12 -1.63
N VAL A 5 -16.11 -33.20 -2.21
CA VAL A 5 -14.93 -32.47 -1.73
C VAL A 5 -15.11 -30.97 -1.93
N VAL A 6 -15.55 -30.54 -3.12
CA VAL A 6 -15.85 -29.13 -3.38
C VAL A 6 -16.92 -28.61 -2.43
N LYS A 7 -17.99 -29.39 -2.21
CA LYS A 7 -19.05 -29.05 -1.27
C LYS A 7 -18.51 -28.90 0.15
N ALA A 8 -17.73 -29.86 0.63
CA ALA A 8 -17.13 -29.83 1.96
C ALA A 8 -16.13 -28.68 2.15
N LEU A 9 -15.49 -28.19 1.09
CA LEU A 9 -14.58 -27.04 1.16
C LEU A 9 -15.35 -25.71 1.14
N LEU A 10 -16.29 -25.54 0.22
CA LEU A 10 -16.90 -24.25 -0.09
C LEU A 10 -18.17 -23.94 0.71
N ASP A 11 -18.98 -24.95 1.03
CA ASP A 11 -20.29 -24.75 1.63
C ASP A 11 -20.20 -24.53 3.14
N ALA A 12 -21.22 -23.85 3.68
CA ALA A 12 -21.37 -23.58 5.11
C ALA A 12 -21.49 -24.84 5.97
N ASP A 13 -21.95 -25.96 5.40
CA ASP A 13 -22.02 -27.27 6.07
C ASP A 13 -20.62 -27.92 6.22
N GLY A 14 -19.61 -27.37 5.56
CA GLY A 14 -18.22 -27.82 5.59
C GLY A 14 -17.27 -26.77 6.16
N LEU A 15 -16.17 -26.50 5.46
CA LEU A 15 -15.17 -25.49 5.86
C LEU A 15 -15.60 -24.05 5.54
N ASN A 16 -16.64 -23.87 4.73
CA ASN A 16 -17.19 -22.57 4.35
C ASN A 16 -16.20 -21.62 3.66
N TYR A 17 -15.17 -22.15 2.98
CA TYR A 17 -14.12 -21.33 2.37
C TYR A 17 -14.62 -20.44 1.22
N GLY A 18 -15.78 -20.75 0.64
CA GLY A 18 -16.41 -19.90 -0.37
C GLY A 18 -16.89 -18.56 0.17
N ASN A 19 -17.12 -18.46 1.49
CA ASN A 19 -17.64 -17.26 2.16
C ASN A 19 -16.62 -16.63 3.13
N LEU A 20 -15.39 -17.13 3.19
CA LEU A 20 -14.36 -16.59 4.08
C LEU A 20 -13.32 -15.76 3.31
N PRO A 21 -12.88 -14.63 3.87
CA PRO A 21 -11.76 -13.88 3.31
C PRO A 21 -10.46 -14.68 3.40
N LYS A 22 -9.54 -14.47 2.44
CA LYS A 22 -8.27 -15.23 2.31
C LYS A 22 -7.48 -15.32 3.62
N GLY A 23 -7.46 -14.25 4.42
CA GLY A 23 -6.76 -14.20 5.69
C GLY A 23 -7.21 -15.23 6.74
N LEU A 24 -8.40 -15.80 6.58
CA LEU A 24 -9.00 -16.80 7.48
C LEU A 24 -8.92 -18.23 6.94
N LEU A 25 -8.49 -18.43 5.69
CA LEU A 25 -8.36 -19.75 5.09
C LEU A 25 -7.14 -20.47 5.68
N SER A 26 -7.25 -21.78 5.94
CA SER A 26 -6.06 -22.57 6.25
C SER A 26 -5.17 -22.64 5.01
N PHE A 27 -3.91 -22.23 5.15
CA PHE A 27 -3.07 -21.92 3.99
C PHE A 27 -1.78 -22.75 3.97
N HIS A 28 -1.01 -22.73 5.06
CA HIS A 28 0.18 -23.57 5.21
C HIS A 28 -0.04 -24.66 6.26
N SER A 29 0.59 -25.81 6.05
CA SER A 29 0.51 -26.95 6.97
C SER A 29 1.83 -27.15 7.70
N TYR A 30 1.76 -27.38 9.01
CA TYR A 30 2.88 -27.64 9.89
C TYR A 30 2.58 -28.85 10.79
N PRO A 31 3.59 -29.49 11.39
CA PRO A 31 3.37 -30.58 12.36
C PRO A 31 2.45 -30.19 13.53
N GLU A 32 2.48 -28.93 13.95
CA GLU A 32 1.61 -28.38 15.01
C GLU A 32 0.20 -27.96 14.52
N GLY A 33 -0.09 -28.11 13.23
CA GLY A 33 -1.37 -27.78 12.62
C GLY A 33 -1.26 -26.76 11.49
N ASN A 34 -2.40 -26.48 10.87
CA ASN A 34 -2.47 -25.54 9.76
C ASN A 34 -2.46 -24.09 10.25
N ARG A 35 -1.87 -23.20 9.44
CA ARG A 35 -1.80 -21.77 9.69
C ARG A 35 -2.52 -20.99 8.59
N THR A 36 -3.28 -19.99 9.01
CA THR A 36 -3.92 -19.02 8.11
C THR A 36 -2.94 -17.88 7.78
N PRO A 37 -3.19 -17.07 6.74
CA PRO A 37 -2.33 -15.94 6.45
C PRO A 37 -2.25 -14.93 7.60
N VAL A 38 -3.33 -14.73 8.37
CA VAL A 38 -3.28 -13.93 9.61
C VAL A 38 -2.22 -14.47 10.58
N GLY A 39 -2.19 -15.79 10.79
CA GLY A 39 -1.17 -16.42 11.63
C GLY A 39 0.24 -16.31 11.05
N GLU A 40 0.37 -16.31 9.72
CA GLU A 40 1.66 -16.09 9.06
C GLU A 40 2.18 -14.68 9.24
N HIS A 41 1.34 -13.64 9.10
CA HIS A 41 1.74 -12.25 9.35
C HIS A 41 2.14 -12.00 10.81
N LEU A 42 1.46 -12.64 11.78
CA LEU A 42 1.89 -12.56 13.19
C LEU A 42 3.30 -13.12 13.38
N THR A 43 3.60 -14.28 12.78
CA THR A 43 4.94 -14.87 12.86
C THR A 43 5.97 -14.04 12.08
N GLU A 44 5.62 -13.57 10.89
CA GLU A 44 6.51 -12.77 10.04
C GLU A 44 6.90 -11.44 10.70
N GLY A 45 5.96 -10.77 11.37
CA GLY A 45 6.22 -9.50 12.05
C GLY A 45 7.33 -9.58 13.09
N THR A 46 7.58 -10.75 13.69
CA THR A 46 8.66 -10.91 14.68
C THR A 46 10.07 -10.77 14.09
N TYR A 47 10.22 -10.88 12.77
CA TYR A 47 11.53 -10.84 12.10
C TYR A 47 12.01 -9.43 11.77
N TYR A 48 11.11 -8.45 11.62
CA TYR A 48 11.47 -7.08 11.21
C TYR A 48 10.68 -5.96 11.88
N ALA A 49 9.60 -6.27 12.61
CA ALA A 49 8.75 -5.28 13.27
C ALA A 49 8.72 -5.45 14.80
N LYS A 50 9.68 -6.22 15.36
CA LYS A 50 9.85 -6.40 16.80
C LYS A 50 10.63 -5.22 17.38
N ASP A 51 10.03 -4.53 18.36
CA ASP A 51 10.70 -3.44 19.05
C ASP A 51 11.65 -3.92 20.16
N LYS A 52 12.35 -2.99 20.80
CA LYS A 52 13.34 -3.27 21.85
C LYS A 52 12.75 -3.92 23.11
N ASP A 53 11.43 -3.84 23.29
CA ASP A 53 10.69 -4.38 24.44
C ASP A 53 9.93 -5.66 24.04
N ASP A 54 10.32 -6.28 22.92
CA ASP A 54 9.73 -7.49 22.34
C ASP A 54 8.25 -7.35 21.96
N ASN A 55 7.76 -6.12 21.69
CA ASN A 55 6.42 -5.93 21.14
C ASN A 55 6.43 -5.99 19.61
N VAL A 56 5.38 -6.58 19.05
CA VAL A 56 5.15 -6.67 17.61
C VAL A 56 3.76 -6.11 17.30
N ARG A 57 3.72 -5.00 16.57
CA ARG A 57 2.49 -4.31 16.18
C ARG A 57 2.04 -4.80 14.80
N VAL A 58 0.82 -5.31 14.71
CA VAL A 58 0.22 -5.79 13.45
C VAL A 58 -1.16 -5.18 13.31
N HIS A 59 -1.45 -4.55 12.17
CA HIS A 59 -2.76 -3.93 11.93
C HIS A 59 -3.39 -4.54 10.69
N PHE A 60 -4.63 -5.01 10.83
CA PHE A 60 -5.38 -5.57 9.70
C PHE A 60 -6.51 -4.62 9.29
N THR A 61 -6.51 -4.22 8.01
CA THR A 61 -7.69 -3.58 7.41
C THR A 61 -8.54 -4.63 6.72
N VAL A 62 -9.78 -4.79 7.20
CA VAL A 62 -10.69 -5.86 6.81
C VAL A 62 -12.06 -5.29 6.42
N SER A 63 -12.91 -6.08 5.78
CA SER A 63 -14.30 -5.65 5.56
C SER A 63 -15.10 -5.74 6.86
N ALA A 64 -16.05 -4.82 7.03
CA ALA A 64 -16.84 -4.71 8.26
C ALA A 64 -17.59 -6.00 8.61
N GLU A 65 -18.13 -6.69 7.60
CA GLU A 65 -18.83 -7.98 7.76
C GLU A 65 -17.93 -9.12 8.27
N HIS A 66 -16.62 -9.05 8.05
CA HIS A 66 -15.67 -10.09 8.45
C HIS A 66 -14.84 -9.73 9.69
N GLN A 67 -14.89 -8.48 10.18
CA GLN A 67 -14.03 -8.03 11.28
C GLN A 67 -14.13 -8.94 12.52
N ALA A 68 -15.34 -9.28 12.95
CA ALA A 68 -15.56 -10.14 14.10
C ALA A 68 -14.90 -11.53 13.96
N LEU A 69 -14.83 -12.07 12.74
CA LEU A 69 -14.17 -13.36 12.47
C LEU A 69 -12.65 -13.26 12.62
N PHE A 70 -12.05 -12.15 12.17
CA PHE A 70 -10.62 -11.89 12.35
C PHE A 70 -10.26 -11.70 13.82
N GLU A 71 -11.04 -10.90 14.56
CA GLU A 71 -10.85 -10.69 15.99
C GLU A 71 -10.92 -12.00 16.77
N LEU A 72 -11.92 -12.85 16.47
CA LEU A 72 -12.06 -14.17 17.08
C LEU A 72 -10.86 -15.07 16.79
N LEU A 73 -10.40 -15.12 15.53
CA LEU A 73 -9.23 -15.90 15.15
C LEU A 73 -7.97 -15.42 15.88
N VAL A 74 -7.73 -14.10 15.92
CA VAL A 74 -6.57 -13.53 16.60
C VAL A 74 -6.66 -13.79 18.10
N ALA A 75 -7.81 -13.60 18.74
CA ALA A 75 -7.98 -13.90 20.16
C ALA A 75 -7.66 -15.37 20.49
N ALA A 76 -8.06 -16.30 19.62
CA ALA A 76 -7.80 -17.72 19.80
C ALA A 76 -6.33 -18.12 19.57
N ARG A 77 -5.62 -17.47 18.66
CA ARG A 77 -4.27 -17.90 18.22
C ARG A 77 -3.13 -17.07 18.79
N LYS A 78 -3.35 -15.78 19.04
CA LYS A 78 -2.34 -14.83 19.56
C LYS A 78 -1.61 -15.34 20.80
N PRO A 79 -2.26 -15.90 21.85
CA PRO A 79 -1.55 -16.36 23.05
C PRO A 79 -0.54 -17.47 22.74
N VAL A 80 -0.88 -18.39 21.83
CA VAL A 80 -0.02 -19.49 21.42
C VAL A 80 1.21 -18.96 20.68
N TYR A 81 1.01 -18.04 19.73
CA TYR A 81 2.13 -17.42 19.01
C TYR A 81 3.02 -16.57 19.92
N ALA A 82 2.41 -15.75 20.79
CA ALA A 82 3.14 -14.91 21.74
C ALA A 82 4.07 -15.76 22.64
N HIS A 83 3.56 -16.87 23.18
CA HIS A 83 4.36 -17.79 23.97
C HIS A 83 5.45 -18.48 23.14
N LYS A 84 5.12 -18.99 21.95
CA LYS A 84 6.06 -19.71 21.08
C LYS A 84 7.20 -18.82 20.59
N LEU A 85 6.90 -17.56 20.29
CA LEU A 85 7.83 -16.61 19.66
C LEU A 85 8.50 -15.66 20.66
N HIS A 86 8.13 -15.74 21.95
CA HIS A 86 8.64 -14.88 23.02
C HIS A 86 8.44 -13.39 22.74
N VAL A 87 7.23 -13.00 22.33
CA VAL A 87 6.85 -11.62 22.01
C VAL A 87 5.48 -11.25 22.56
N THR A 88 5.23 -9.95 22.68
CA THR A 88 3.90 -9.40 22.94
C THR A 88 3.31 -8.86 21.64
N PHE A 89 2.18 -9.41 21.20
CA PHE A 89 1.49 -8.89 20.02
C PHE A 89 0.51 -7.77 20.37
N GLU A 90 0.62 -6.63 19.70
CA GLU A 90 -0.39 -5.57 19.66
C GLU A 90 -1.11 -5.66 18.31
N VAL A 91 -2.33 -6.19 18.30
CA VAL A 91 -3.08 -6.40 17.05
C VAL A 91 -4.23 -5.41 16.97
N GLY A 92 -4.18 -4.55 15.95
CA GLY A 92 -5.22 -3.59 15.61
C GLY A 92 -6.05 -4.02 14.41
N PHE A 93 -7.26 -3.48 14.34
CA PHE A 93 -8.16 -3.67 13.21
C PHE A 93 -8.71 -2.32 12.75
N SER A 94 -8.97 -2.21 11.45
CA SER A 94 -9.76 -1.12 10.91
C SER A 94 -10.62 -1.60 9.75
N VAL A 95 -11.65 -0.84 9.44
CA VAL A 95 -12.49 -1.02 8.26
C VAL A 95 -12.41 0.23 7.42
N GLN A 96 -12.66 0.12 6.13
CA GLN A 96 -12.77 1.31 5.27
C GLN A 96 -13.85 2.25 5.84
N LYS A 97 -13.51 3.53 6.03
CA LYS A 97 -14.43 4.52 6.61
C LYS A 97 -15.60 4.75 5.65
N THR A 98 -16.85 4.56 6.09
CA THR A 98 -18.06 4.75 5.24
C THR A 98 -18.22 6.17 4.72
N ALA A 99 -17.59 7.17 5.35
CA ALA A 99 -17.52 8.54 4.86
C ALA A 99 -16.81 8.67 3.50
N THR A 100 -16.05 7.64 3.10
CA THR A 100 -15.38 7.56 1.79
C THR A 100 -16.22 6.86 0.72
N ASP A 101 -17.43 6.42 1.06
CA ASP A 101 -18.31 5.76 0.10
C ASP A 101 -18.78 6.74 -0.97
N THR A 102 -18.81 6.28 -2.22
CA THR A 102 -19.24 7.08 -3.36
C THR A 102 -20.62 6.67 -3.82
N LEU A 103 -21.39 7.62 -4.35
CA LEU A 103 -22.71 7.37 -4.90
C LEU A 103 -22.58 6.58 -6.20
N ALA A 104 -23.24 5.42 -6.28
CA ALA A 104 -23.38 4.69 -7.53
C ALA A 104 -24.39 5.38 -8.45
N VAL A 105 -24.12 5.38 -9.74
CA VAL A 105 -25.01 5.92 -10.78
C VAL A 105 -25.28 4.88 -11.85
N ASP A 106 -26.38 5.03 -12.58
CA ASP A 106 -26.67 4.20 -13.73
C ASP A 106 -25.85 4.62 -14.98
N LYS A 107 -26.10 3.97 -16.12
CA LYS A 107 -25.42 4.29 -17.39
C LYS A 107 -25.58 5.75 -17.82
N ASN A 108 -26.68 6.40 -17.45
CA ASN A 108 -27.01 7.79 -17.79
C ASN A 108 -26.49 8.80 -16.76
N ASN A 109 -25.76 8.35 -15.73
CA ASN A 109 -25.31 9.15 -14.57
C ASN A 109 -26.44 9.56 -13.61
N GLU A 110 -27.58 8.88 -13.62
CA GLU A 110 -28.64 9.12 -12.63
C GLU A 110 -28.35 8.32 -11.34
N PRO A 111 -28.63 8.88 -10.14
CA PRO A 111 -28.40 8.18 -8.87
C PRO A 111 -29.05 6.80 -8.83
N PHE A 112 -28.23 5.77 -8.60
CA PHE A 112 -28.69 4.40 -8.53
C PHE A 112 -29.42 4.17 -7.20
N ARG A 113 -30.61 3.54 -7.26
CA ARG A 113 -31.44 3.27 -6.10
C ARG A 113 -31.61 1.77 -5.84
N ASN A 114 -31.63 1.40 -4.57
CA ASN A 114 -32.04 0.07 -4.14
C ASN A 114 -33.56 -0.11 -4.34
N GLU A 115 -34.05 -1.35 -4.16
CA GLU A 115 -35.48 -1.68 -4.34
C GLU A 115 -36.39 -0.94 -3.34
N ASP A 116 -35.86 -0.55 -2.19
CA ASP A 116 -36.53 0.27 -1.17
C ASP A 116 -36.53 1.78 -1.47
N GLY A 117 -35.92 2.20 -2.59
CA GLY A 117 -35.81 3.60 -3.01
C GLY A 117 -34.62 4.36 -2.42
N SER A 118 -33.83 3.75 -1.52
CA SER A 118 -32.63 4.36 -0.95
C SER A 118 -31.54 4.55 -2.01
N LEU A 119 -30.65 5.53 -1.82
CA LEU A 119 -29.46 5.67 -2.66
C LEU A 119 -28.49 4.52 -2.40
N LEU A 120 -27.87 4.00 -3.46
CA LEU A 120 -26.82 2.99 -3.37
C LEU A 120 -25.45 3.66 -3.27
N PHE A 121 -24.82 3.50 -2.11
CA PHE A 121 -23.42 3.85 -1.90
C PHE A 121 -22.53 2.62 -2.09
N ARG A 122 -21.32 2.84 -2.60
CA ARG A 122 -20.31 1.80 -2.82
C ARG A 122 -19.02 2.21 -2.11
N PRO A 123 -18.25 1.24 -1.56
CA PRO A 123 -16.92 1.53 -1.05
C PRO A 123 -16.08 2.22 -2.12
N GLY A 124 -15.42 3.32 -1.77
CA GLY A 124 -14.54 4.09 -2.65
C GLY A 124 -13.25 3.38 -3.10
N GLY A 125 -13.20 2.05 -3.02
CA GLY A 125 -12.04 1.24 -3.39
C GLY A 125 -10.87 1.36 -2.39
N HIS A 126 -9.73 0.77 -2.75
CA HIS A 126 -8.52 0.79 -1.93
C HIS A 126 -7.96 2.20 -1.71
N GLY A 127 -8.41 3.20 -2.48
CA GLY A 127 -8.02 4.58 -2.29
C GLY A 127 -8.49 5.22 -1.00
N ALA A 128 -9.62 4.75 -0.48
CA ALA A 128 -10.12 5.15 0.82
C ALA A 128 -9.22 4.75 2.00
N LEU A 129 -8.24 3.85 1.78
CA LEU A 129 -7.37 3.36 2.84
C LEU A 129 -6.33 4.36 3.32
N ILE A 130 -6.16 5.50 2.62
CA ILE A 130 -5.24 6.55 3.08
C ILE A 130 -5.68 7.11 4.43
N GLU A 131 -6.99 7.18 4.66
CA GLU A 131 -7.58 7.56 5.95
C GLU A 131 -7.24 6.56 7.06
N ASN A 132 -7.29 5.25 6.75
CA ASN A 132 -6.90 4.20 7.68
C ASN A 132 -5.41 4.28 8.01
N LEU A 133 -4.56 4.50 6.99
CA LEU A 133 -3.12 4.68 7.19
C LEU A 133 -2.82 5.96 7.99
N ASN A 134 -3.59 7.03 7.75
CA ASN A 134 -3.50 8.30 8.47
C ASN A 134 -3.89 8.19 9.94
N ASP A 135 -4.57 7.12 10.36
CA ASP A 135 -4.86 6.86 11.78
C ASP A 135 -3.72 6.08 12.48
N ILE A 136 -2.81 5.43 11.73
CA ILE A 136 -1.71 4.62 12.29
C ILE A 136 -0.57 5.53 12.77
N ASP A 137 -0.28 5.52 14.07
CA ASP A 137 0.81 6.30 14.67
C ASP A 137 2.08 5.45 14.83
N ALA A 138 3.00 5.57 13.87
CA ALA A 138 4.28 4.84 13.86
C ALA A 138 5.33 5.60 13.03
N ASP A 139 6.61 5.35 13.30
CA ASP A 139 7.71 5.95 12.54
C ASP A 139 7.93 5.26 11.19
N VAL A 140 7.84 3.93 11.18
CA VAL A 140 7.99 3.06 10.01
C VAL A 140 6.79 2.11 9.92
N ILE A 141 6.16 2.06 8.76
CA ILE A 141 4.97 1.23 8.50
C ILE A 141 5.26 0.30 7.33
N PHE A 142 5.11 -1.01 7.55
CA PHE A 142 5.18 -2.02 6.50
C PHE A 142 3.77 -2.32 5.98
N ILE A 143 3.54 -2.18 4.67
CA ILE A 143 2.27 -2.47 4.02
C ILE A 143 2.44 -3.67 3.10
N LYS A 144 1.56 -4.66 3.26
CA LYS A 144 1.58 -5.91 2.50
C LYS A 144 0.17 -6.45 2.29
N ASN A 145 -0.05 -7.13 1.17
CA ASN A 145 -1.29 -7.87 0.94
C ASN A 145 -1.40 -9.09 1.88
N ILE A 146 -2.62 -9.37 2.34
CA ILE A 146 -2.90 -10.45 3.30
C ILE A 146 -2.49 -11.83 2.79
N ASP A 147 -2.53 -12.07 1.49
CA ASP A 147 -2.26 -13.36 0.84
C ASP A 147 -0.80 -13.52 0.36
N ASN A 148 0.02 -12.48 0.44
CA ASN A 148 1.45 -12.60 0.20
C ASN A 148 2.11 -13.09 1.49
N VAL A 149 2.22 -14.41 1.67
CA VAL A 149 2.82 -15.03 2.87
C VAL A 149 3.61 -16.26 2.48
N VAL A 150 4.64 -16.59 3.26
CA VAL A 150 5.50 -17.76 3.02
C VAL A 150 5.57 -18.69 4.25
N PRO A 151 5.86 -19.99 4.06
CA PRO A 151 6.09 -20.89 5.19
C PRO A 151 7.34 -20.49 5.99
N ASP A 152 7.42 -20.89 7.26
CA ASP A 152 8.50 -20.50 8.20
C ASP A 152 9.91 -20.64 7.63
N ARG A 153 10.18 -21.72 6.88
CA ARG A 153 11.49 -21.98 6.24
C ARG A 153 11.95 -20.91 5.23
N LEU A 154 11.06 -20.02 4.79
CA LEU A 154 11.35 -18.96 3.81
C LEU A 154 11.31 -17.55 4.43
N LYS A 155 10.80 -17.40 5.65
CA LYS A 155 10.58 -16.08 6.28
C LYS A 155 11.86 -15.29 6.51
N GLU A 156 12.97 -15.95 6.84
CA GLU A 156 14.26 -15.26 7.01
C GLU A 156 14.71 -14.54 5.73
N ASN A 157 14.52 -15.19 4.57
CA ASN A 157 14.86 -14.57 3.30
C ASN A 157 13.95 -13.39 3.00
N GLU A 158 12.64 -13.51 3.25
CA GLU A 158 11.69 -12.41 3.07
C GLU A 158 12.01 -11.22 4.00
N ALA A 159 12.24 -11.50 5.28
CA ALA A 159 12.58 -10.50 6.29
C ALA A 159 13.89 -9.76 5.97
N ARG A 160 14.87 -10.43 5.36
CA ARG A 160 16.10 -9.78 4.90
C ARG A 160 15.81 -8.64 3.94
N TYR A 161 14.90 -8.83 2.98
CA TYR A 161 14.55 -7.78 2.03
C TYR A 161 13.66 -6.71 2.66
N LYS A 162 12.79 -7.07 3.62
CA LYS A 162 12.04 -6.07 4.42
C LYS A 162 12.96 -5.13 5.19
N ASN A 163 13.97 -5.69 5.85
CA ASN A 163 14.99 -4.90 6.54
C ASN A 163 15.82 -4.05 5.57
N LEU A 164 16.10 -4.55 4.35
CA LEU A 164 16.76 -3.76 3.30
C LEU A 164 15.91 -2.55 2.90
N LEU A 165 14.62 -2.76 2.61
CA LEU A 165 13.71 -1.67 2.22
C LEU A 165 13.57 -0.63 3.36
N ALA A 166 13.48 -1.09 4.61
CA ALA A 166 13.48 -0.20 5.77
C ALA A 166 14.81 0.57 5.93
N GLY A 167 15.94 -0.07 5.68
CA GLY A 167 17.25 0.59 5.68
C GLY A 167 17.34 1.69 4.62
N VAL A 168 16.86 1.43 3.40
CA VAL A 168 16.77 2.44 2.33
C VAL A 168 15.86 3.60 2.74
N LEU A 169 14.71 3.30 3.37
CA LEU A 169 13.79 4.34 3.86
C LEU A 169 14.50 5.26 4.86
N VAL A 170 15.16 4.67 5.87
CA VAL A 170 15.83 5.43 6.93
C VAL A 170 16.98 6.26 6.36
N ASP A 171 17.77 5.74 5.42
CA ASP A 171 18.87 6.46 4.79
C ASP A 171 18.36 7.67 3.99
N MET A 172 17.36 7.46 3.13
CA MET A 172 16.74 8.52 2.31
C MET A 172 16.06 9.59 3.16
N GLN A 173 15.32 9.19 4.21
CA GLN A 173 14.71 10.12 5.16
C GLN A 173 15.76 10.92 5.92
N SER A 174 16.84 10.28 6.40
CA SER A 174 17.89 10.98 7.15
C SER A 174 18.55 12.07 6.32
N ARG A 175 18.82 11.82 5.03
CA ARG A 175 19.33 12.84 4.10
C ARG A 175 18.31 13.96 3.88
N GLY A 176 17.06 13.62 3.54
CA GLY A 176 15.99 14.61 3.37
C GLY A 176 15.78 15.50 4.60
N TYR A 177 15.81 14.91 5.80
CA TYR A 177 15.70 15.61 7.07
C TYR A 177 16.86 16.56 7.32
N HIS A 178 18.09 16.15 7.02
CA HIS A 178 19.25 17.02 7.13
C HIS A 178 19.13 18.25 6.24
N TYR A 179 18.67 18.08 4.99
CA TYR A 179 18.45 19.19 4.08
C TYR A 179 17.34 20.12 4.56
N LEU A 180 16.21 19.58 5.03
CA LEU A 180 15.11 20.39 5.58
C LEU A 180 15.56 21.20 6.80
N GLN A 181 16.40 20.64 7.67
CA GLN A 181 16.98 21.37 8.80
C GLN A 181 17.87 22.53 8.35
N LYS A 182 18.74 22.33 7.35
CA LYS A 182 19.56 23.40 6.77
C LYS A 182 18.71 24.51 6.15
N LEU A 183 17.70 24.13 5.37
CA LEU A 183 16.77 25.04 4.72
C LEU A 183 16.01 25.89 5.76
N ASP A 184 15.50 25.28 6.84
CA ASP A 184 14.74 25.98 7.88
C ASP A 184 15.58 26.90 8.75
N GLN A 185 16.88 26.59 8.90
CA GLN A 185 17.83 27.49 9.60
C GLN A 185 18.30 28.65 8.71
N GLY A 186 18.01 28.63 7.41
CA GLY A 186 18.57 29.57 6.44
C GLY A 186 20.10 29.45 6.31
N ASN A 187 20.66 28.30 6.67
CA ASN A 187 22.10 28.05 6.72
C ASN A 187 22.50 27.09 5.59
N TYR A 188 22.41 27.58 4.37
CA TYR A 188 22.78 26.85 3.15
C TYR A 188 23.59 27.74 2.21
N THR A 189 24.52 27.14 1.47
CA THR A 189 25.22 27.80 0.36
C THR A 189 24.59 27.42 -0.98
N ALA A 190 25.04 28.05 -2.07
CA ALA A 190 24.63 27.67 -3.42
C ALA A 190 25.04 26.21 -3.74
N GLU A 191 26.19 25.75 -3.25
CA GLU A 191 26.62 24.35 -3.39
C GLU A 191 25.70 23.38 -2.63
N ASP A 192 25.24 23.76 -1.43
CA ASP A 192 24.26 22.97 -0.68
C ASP A 192 22.95 22.83 -1.47
N LEU A 193 22.44 23.93 -2.05
CA LEU A 193 21.22 23.89 -2.85
C LEU A 193 21.37 23.05 -4.12
N ALA A 194 22.53 23.13 -4.79
CA ALA A 194 22.84 22.31 -5.95
C ALA A 194 22.90 20.81 -5.60
N GLU A 195 23.46 20.47 -4.44
CA GLU A 195 23.49 19.10 -3.93
C GLU A 195 22.08 18.59 -3.59
N MET A 196 21.26 19.41 -2.91
CA MET A 196 19.87 19.07 -2.61
C MET A 196 19.04 18.87 -3.89
N LEU A 197 19.23 19.73 -4.90
CA LEU A 197 18.57 19.57 -6.19
C LEU A 197 19.00 18.27 -6.86
N SER A 198 20.31 18.01 -6.90
CA SER A 198 20.87 16.77 -7.43
C SER A 198 20.32 15.52 -6.70
N PHE A 199 20.11 15.59 -5.39
CA PHE A 199 19.45 14.52 -4.63
C PHE A 199 18.00 14.30 -5.10
N THR A 200 17.22 15.37 -5.25
CA THR A 200 15.84 15.24 -5.74
C THR A 200 15.77 14.65 -7.15
N GLU A 201 16.68 15.04 -8.04
CA GLU A 201 16.71 14.58 -9.43
C GLU A 201 17.22 13.15 -9.58
N ASN A 202 18.32 12.80 -8.91
CA ASN A 202 19.03 11.55 -9.15
C ASN A 202 18.57 10.41 -8.23
N GLU A 203 18.21 10.72 -6.99
CA GLU A 203 17.89 9.71 -5.97
C GLU A 203 16.38 9.55 -5.80
N LEU A 204 15.64 10.66 -5.82
CA LEU A 204 14.17 10.65 -5.78
C LEU A 204 13.54 10.65 -7.18
N CYS A 205 14.35 10.76 -8.23
CA CYS A 205 13.92 10.76 -9.64
C CYS A 205 12.83 11.81 -9.94
N ILE A 206 12.92 12.98 -9.30
CA ILE A 206 12.00 14.10 -9.50
C ILE A 206 12.58 15.03 -10.57
N SER A 207 11.91 15.12 -11.71
CA SER A 207 12.24 16.11 -12.74
C SER A 207 11.35 17.34 -12.60
N HIS A 208 11.95 18.52 -12.69
CA HIS A 208 11.27 19.81 -12.60
C HIS A 208 11.05 20.44 -13.98
N PRO A 209 9.91 21.11 -14.21
CA PRO A 209 9.57 21.69 -15.51
C PRO A 209 10.15 23.09 -15.73
N ARG A 210 10.93 23.62 -14.77
CA ARG A 210 11.35 25.03 -14.73
C ARG A 210 12.79 25.20 -14.30
N ASP A 211 13.37 26.31 -14.70
CA ASP A 211 14.58 26.87 -14.10
C ASP A 211 14.23 27.66 -12.83
N PHE A 212 15.22 27.90 -11.98
CA PHE A 212 15.07 28.66 -10.74
C PHE A 212 15.77 30.02 -10.86
N ASP A 213 15.01 31.11 -10.74
CA ASP A 213 15.51 32.47 -10.94
C ASP A 213 16.43 32.98 -9.81
N SER A 214 16.43 32.31 -8.66
CA SER A 214 17.25 32.65 -7.49
C SER A 214 17.36 31.48 -6.51
N ASP A 215 18.36 31.55 -5.62
CA ASP A 215 18.59 30.58 -4.54
C ASP A 215 17.40 30.51 -3.58
N GLU A 216 16.71 31.63 -3.31
CA GLU A 216 15.51 31.66 -2.47
C GLU A 216 14.35 30.88 -3.11
N VAL A 217 14.15 31.03 -4.42
CA VAL A 217 13.11 30.29 -5.16
C VAL A 217 13.44 28.80 -5.20
N LEU A 218 14.71 28.44 -5.39
CA LEU A 218 15.17 27.06 -5.33
C LEU A 218 14.98 26.45 -3.92
N ALA A 219 15.33 27.18 -2.86
CA ALA A 219 15.17 26.74 -1.48
C ALA A 219 13.70 26.48 -1.09
N VAL A 220 12.77 27.32 -1.58
CA VAL A 220 11.32 27.11 -1.39
C VAL A 220 10.88 25.83 -2.11
N TYR A 221 11.27 25.66 -3.38
CA TYR A 221 10.96 24.46 -4.15
C TYR A 221 11.51 23.17 -3.51
N LEU A 222 12.78 23.18 -3.07
CA LEU A 222 13.41 22.02 -2.44
C LEU A 222 12.69 21.66 -1.15
N ARG A 223 12.29 22.64 -0.34
CA ARG A 223 11.48 22.39 0.85
C ARG A 223 10.14 21.77 0.50
N GLU A 224 9.42 22.32 -0.49
CA GLU A 224 8.14 21.76 -0.95
C GLU A 224 8.27 20.32 -1.44
N LYS A 225 9.42 19.93 -2.01
CA LYS A 225 9.67 18.58 -2.52
C LYS A 225 10.16 17.61 -1.45
N LEU A 226 10.98 18.07 -0.51
CA LEU A 226 11.57 17.23 0.53
C LEU A 226 10.65 17.04 1.74
N ASP A 227 9.83 18.03 2.11
CA ASP A 227 8.91 17.98 3.27
C ASP A 227 7.62 17.21 2.95
N ARG A 228 7.79 15.93 2.61
CA ARG A 228 6.74 14.98 2.26
C ARG A 228 6.95 13.64 2.97
N PRO A 229 5.91 12.81 3.10
CA PRO A 229 6.07 11.42 3.51
C PRO A 229 6.97 10.65 2.52
N PHE A 230 7.67 9.64 3.03
CA PHE A 230 8.51 8.77 2.21
C PHE A 230 7.87 7.40 2.05
N ARG A 231 8.04 6.79 0.87
CA ARG A 231 7.75 5.37 0.65
C ARG A 231 8.86 4.72 -0.16
N VAL A 232 9.30 3.55 0.31
CA VAL A 232 10.18 2.66 -0.43
C VAL A 232 9.37 1.44 -0.83
N CYS A 233 9.29 1.18 -2.13
CA CYS A 233 8.49 0.11 -2.67
C CYS A 233 9.40 -0.96 -3.29
N GLY A 234 9.31 -2.18 -2.78
CA GLY A 234 9.95 -3.33 -3.39
C GLY A 234 9.28 -3.65 -4.73
N MET A 235 10.07 -3.77 -5.80
CA MET A 235 9.61 -4.09 -7.14
C MET A 235 10.19 -5.45 -7.56
N VAL A 236 9.36 -6.33 -8.11
CA VAL A 236 9.80 -7.64 -8.61
C VAL A 236 9.81 -7.64 -10.13
N LYS A 237 10.68 -8.45 -10.75
CA LYS A 237 10.67 -8.61 -12.21
C LYS A 237 9.31 -9.13 -12.67
N ASN A 238 8.79 -8.51 -13.72
CA ASN A 238 7.52 -8.91 -14.29
C ASN A 238 7.70 -10.20 -15.11
N VAL A 239 7.00 -11.26 -14.70
CA VAL A 239 6.98 -12.57 -15.37
C VAL A 239 5.67 -12.82 -16.13
N GLY A 240 4.94 -11.75 -16.46
CA GLY A 240 3.63 -11.80 -17.13
C GLY A 240 2.45 -11.64 -16.17
N GLU A 241 2.69 -11.18 -14.95
CA GLU A 241 1.65 -11.00 -13.93
C GLU A 241 0.80 -9.75 -14.24
N PRO A 242 -0.54 -9.86 -14.24
CA PRO A 242 -1.40 -8.70 -14.38
C PRO A 242 -1.39 -7.86 -13.10
N GLY A 243 -1.28 -6.54 -13.27
CA GLY A 243 -1.51 -5.51 -12.25
C GLY A 243 -0.62 -4.29 -12.44
N GLY A 244 -0.38 -3.54 -11.36
CA GLY A 244 0.34 -2.26 -11.42
C GLY A 244 1.86 -2.41 -11.46
N GLY A 245 2.53 -1.38 -11.94
CA GLY A 245 4.00 -1.34 -12.06
C GLY A 245 4.58 0.05 -11.80
N PRO A 246 5.92 0.16 -11.71
CA PRO A 246 6.61 1.42 -11.52
C PRO A 246 6.68 2.22 -12.83
N PHE A 247 6.34 3.52 -12.77
CA PHE A 247 6.42 4.46 -13.89
C PHE A 247 6.93 5.82 -13.41
N LEU A 248 7.43 6.63 -14.34
CA LEU A 248 7.52 8.08 -14.15
C LEU A 248 6.23 8.71 -14.67
N ALA A 249 5.55 9.47 -13.83
CA ALA A 249 4.29 10.13 -14.17
C ALA A 249 4.38 11.63 -13.97
N VAL A 250 3.63 12.38 -14.79
CA VAL A 250 3.49 13.83 -14.66
C VAL A 250 2.52 14.11 -13.51
N ASN A 251 2.98 14.87 -12.53
CA ASN A 251 2.21 15.33 -11.39
C ASN A 251 1.41 16.60 -11.74
N ARG A 252 0.44 16.93 -10.89
CA ARG A 252 -0.42 18.12 -11.06
C ARG A 252 0.34 19.45 -11.14
N ASP A 253 1.48 19.55 -10.48
CA ASP A 253 2.35 20.73 -10.50
C ASP A 253 3.32 20.76 -11.70
N GLY A 254 3.20 19.81 -12.63
CA GLY A 254 4.04 19.67 -13.81
C GLY A 254 5.39 18.97 -13.56
N THR A 255 5.73 18.61 -12.32
CA THR A 255 6.90 17.77 -12.05
C THR A 255 6.68 16.33 -12.54
N ILE A 256 7.75 15.61 -12.82
CA ILE A 256 7.70 14.17 -13.13
C ILE A 256 8.32 13.42 -11.97
N SER A 257 7.68 12.36 -11.48
CA SER A 257 8.20 11.58 -10.35
C SER A 257 7.80 10.10 -10.43
N PRO A 258 8.44 9.21 -9.64
CA PRO A 258 8.08 7.80 -9.58
C PRO A 258 6.69 7.57 -8.99
N GLN A 259 5.84 6.84 -9.72
CA GLN A 259 4.49 6.45 -9.32
C GLN A 259 4.22 4.98 -9.64
N ILE A 260 3.31 4.38 -8.87
CA ILE A 260 2.78 3.05 -9.18
C ILE A 260 1.48 3.25 -9.94
N LEU A 261 1.42 2.80 -11.19
CA LEU A 261 0.23 2.92 -12.02
C LEU A 261 -0.38 1.55 -12.29
N GLU A 262 -1.71 1.48 -12.22
CA GLU A 262 -2.48 0.30 -12.59
C GLU A 262 -3.01 0.40 -14.02
N SER A 263 -3.37 -0.74 -14.61
CA SER A 263 -3.89 -0.80 -15.99
C SER A 263 -5.13 0.07 -16.25
N SER A 264 -5.92 0.37 -15.21
CA SER A 264 -7.08 1.27 -15.27
C SER A 264 -6.69 2.74 -15.47
N GLN A 265 -5.48 3.11 -15.07
CA GLN A 265 -4.94 4.49 -15.15
C GLN A 265 -4.16 4.74 -16.46
N ILE A 266 -3.95 3.69 -17.28
CA ILE A 266 -3.27 3.81 -18.56
C ILE A 266 -4.27 4.11 -19.66
N ASN A 267 -4.08 5.24 -20.36
CA ASN A 267 -4.85 5.56 -21.54
C ASN A 267 -4.57 4.54 -22.65
N LYS A 268 -5.56 3.71 -22.99
CA LYS A 268 -5.44 2.66 -24.00
C LYS A 268 -5.38 3.19 -25.43
N GLU A 269 -5.79 4.44 -25.64
CA GLU A 269 -5.73 5.12 -26.94
C GLU A 269 -4.34 5.73 -27.18
N ASP A 270 -3.56 5.94 -26.13
CA ASP A 270 -2.17 6.35 -26.23
C ASP A 270 -1.26 5.13 -26.47
N VAL A 271 -0.79 5.01 -27.70
CA VAL A 271 0.10 3.92 -28.13
C VAL A 271 1.42 3.92 -27.37
N GLN A 272 1.96 5.09 -27.00
CA GLN A 272 3.21 5.19 -26.27
C GLN A 272 3.02 4.71 -24.82
N ALA A 273 1.97 5.21 -24.14
CA ALA A 273 1.64 4.78 -22.78
C ALA A 273 1.34 3.27 -22.72
N LEU A 274 0.59 2.75 -23.69
CA LEU A 274 0.27 1.32 -23.78
C LEU A 274 1.52 0.47 -24.02
N ASN A 275 2.45 0.93 -24.87
CA ASN A 275 3.73 0.25 -25.09
C ASN A 275 4.62 0.29 -23.86
N ALA A 276 4.70 1.42 -23.15
CA ALA A 276 5.44 1.51 -21.89
C ALA A 276 4.87 0.55 -20.84
N PHE A 277 3.54 0.48 -20.71
CA PHE A 277 2.88 -0.47 -19.80
C PHE A 277 3.17 -1.93 -20.16
N LYS A 278 3.01 -2.31 -21.45
CA LYS A 278 3.23 -3.70 -21.90
C LYS A 278 4.68 -4.16 -21.78
N ASN A 279 5.63 -3.25 -21.92
CA ASN A 279 7.07 -3.55 -21.84
C ASN A 279 7.66 -3.22 -20.46
N GLY A 280 6.82 -2.97 -19.45
CA GLY A 280 7.26 -2.75 -18.07
C GLY A 280 8.05 -3.94 -17.55
N SER A 281 9.31 -3.71 -17.15
CA SER A 281 10.23 -4.75 -16.68
C SER A 281 9.91 -5.26 -15.28
N HIS A 282 9.13 -4.49 -14.51
CA HIS A 282 8.84 -4.74 -13.11
C HIS A 282 7.36 -4.63 -12.81
N PHE A 283 6.97 -5.24 -11.69
CA PHE A 283 5.62 -5.29 -11.16
C PHE A 283 5.65 -4.88 -9.68
N ASN A 284 4.58 -4.23 -9.22
CA ASN A 284 4.41 -3.85 -7.81
C ASN A 284 3.75 -5.00 -7.01
N PRO A 285 4.48 -5.72 -6.13
CA PRO A 285 3.94 -6.75 -5.26
C PRO A 285 3.08 -6.22 -4.10
N VAL A 286 2.93 -4.89 -3.97
CA VAL A 286 2.40 -4.22 -2.79
C VAL A 286 3.27 -4.58 -1.57
N ASP A 287 4.57 -4.35 -1.71
CA ASP A 287 5.55 -4.40 -0.62
C ASP A 287 6.10 -2.99 -0.40
N LEU A 288 5.50 -2.27 0.55
CA LEU A 288 5.83 -0.87 0.82
C LEU A 288 6.34 -0.72 2.24
N VAL A 289 7.37 0.11 2.40
CA VAL A 289 7.84 0.59 3.69
C VAL A 289 7.72 2.11 3.69
N CYS A 290 6.86 2.62 4.57
CA CYS A 290 6.46 4.02 4.61
C CYS A 290 7.00 4.72 5.86
N GLY A 291 7.47 5.95 5.68
CA GLY A 291 7.82 6.88 6.75
C GLY A 291 6.88 8.08 6.72
N VAL A 292 6.11 8.27 7.80
CA VAL A 292 4.96 9.19 7.84
C VAL A 292 5.15 10.39 8.77
N ARG A 293 6.36 10.57 9.29
CA ARG A 293 6.74 11.73 10.11
C ARG A 293 7.69 12.65 9.35
N ASN A 294 7.67 13.93 9.70
CA ASN A 294 8.64 14.90 9.23
C ASN A 294 9.91 14.89 10.10
N TYR A 295 10.88 15.73 9.74
CA TYR A 295 12.17 15.82 10.42
C TYR A 295 12.08 16.33 11.87
N ARG A 296 10.92 16.88 12.29
CA ARG A 296 10.62 17.33 13.66
C ARG A 296 9.91 16.25 14.49
N GLY A 297 9.63 15.07 13.91
CA GLY A 297 8.86 14.00 14.54
C GLY A 297 7.34 14.19 14.49
N GLU A 298 6.86 15.21 13.78
CA GLU A 298 5.44 15.46 13.61
C GLU A 298 4.90 14.56 12.51
N LYS A 299 3.75 13.93 12.75
CA LYS A 299 3.10 13.09 11.73
C LYS A 299 2.49 13.99 10.65
N TYR A 300 2.73 13.63 9.38
CA TYR A 300 2.04 14.28 8.27
C TYR A 300 0.55 13.90 8.28
N ASP A 301 -0.29 14.85 7.90
CA ASP A 301 -1.67 14.56 7.52
C ASP A 301 -1.65 13.97 6.10
N LEU A 302 -1.68 12.65 6.00
CA LEU A 302 -1.49 11.92 4.74
C LEU A 302 -2.58 12.25 3.72
N THR A 303 -3.74 12.71 4.16
CA THR A 303 -4.86 13.11 3.28
C THR A 303 -4.52 14.32 2.41
N ARG A 304 -3.53 15.13 2.83
CA ARG A 304 -3.06 16.32 2.08
C ARG A 304 -2.14 15.97 0.92
N HIS A 305 -1.64 14.74 0.87
CA HIS A 305 -0.74 14.25 -0.17
C HIS A 305 -1.43 13.37 -1.22
N VAL A 306 -2.77 13.36 -1.19
CA VAL A 306 -3.63 12.66 -2.14
C VAL A 306 -3.82 13.52 -3.38
N ASP A 307 -3.66 12.92 -4.57
CA ASP A 307 -4.08 13.55 -5.83
C ASP A 307 -5.54 13.18 -6.14
N PRO A 308 -6.51 14.08 -5.94
CA PRO A 308 -7.93 13.80 -6.18
C PRO A 308 -8.26 13.54 -7.66
N ASP A 309 -7.39 13.96 -8.59
CA ASP A 309 -7.65 13.85 -10.03
C ASP A 309 -7.35 12.44 -10.58
N THR A 310 -6.83 11.55 -9.73
CA THR A 310 -6.42 10.18 -10.09
C THR A 310 -7.48 9.11 -9.76
N GLY A 311 -8.66 9.53 -9.27
CA GLY A 311 -9.82 8.65 -9.14
C GLY A 311 -10.29 8.12 -10.49
N PHE A 312 -10.99 6.98 -10.50
CA PHE A 312 -11.47 6.37 -11.74
C PHE A 312 -12.89 5.84 -11.62
N ILE A 313 -13.58 5.71 -12.75
CA ILE A 313 -14.94 5.14 -12.79
C ILE A 313 -14.84 3.64 -13.00
N SER A 314 -15.37 2.87 -12.06
CA SER A 314 -15.53 1.43 -12.20
C SER A 314 -16.91 1.09 -12.76
N LEU A 315 -16.93 0.12 -13.68
CA LEU A 315 -18.15 -0.47 -14.23
C LEU A 315 -18.44 -1.78 -13.52
N LYS A 316 -19.64 -1.92 -12.95
CA LYS A 316 -20.10 -3.12 -12.26
C LYS A 316 -21.54 -3.43 -12.66
N SER A 317 -22.04 -4.60 -12.25
CA SER A 317 -23.45 -4.94 -12.35
C SER A 317 -24.01 -5.36 -11.00
N LYS A 318 -25.26 -4.98 -10.72
CA LYS A 318 -26.03 -5.41 -9.55
C LYS A 318 -27.43 -5.78 -10.01
N ASN A 319 -27.89 -6.98 -9.68
CA ASN A 319 -29.22 -7.49 -10.04
C ASN A 319 -29.53 -7.36 -11.55
N GLY A 320 -28.53 -7.62 -12.42
CA GLY A 320 -28.67 -7.51 -13.87
C GLY A 320 -28.69 -6.08 -14.43
N LYS A 321 -28.57 -5.05 -13.59
CA LYS A 321 -28.42 -3.66 -14.02
C LYS A 321 -26.96 -3.23 -13.94
N GLU A 322 -26.48 -2.57 -14.99
CA GLU A 322 -25.16 -1.94 -14.99
C GLU A 322 -25.17 -0.70 -14.08
N LEU A 323 -24.07 -0.51 -13.38
CA LEU A 323 -23.81 0.67 -12.56
C LEU A 323 -22.38 1.16 -12.75
N LYS A 324 -22.20 2.47 -12.56
CA LYS A 324 -20.93 3.16 -12.47
C LYS A 324 -20.71 3.60 -11.03
N ALA A 325 -19.49 3.46 -10.52
CA ALA A 325 -19.11 4.01 -9.23
C ALA A 325 -17.76 4.70 -9.35
N LEU A 326 -17.60 5.83 -8.66
CA LEU A 326 -16.31 6.49 -8.52
C LEU A 326 -15.47 5.72 -7.50
N GLU A 327 -14.30 5.24 -7.91
CA GLU A 327 -13.27 4.77 -6.99
C GLU A 327 -12.30 5.92 -6.70
N LEU A 328 -12.01 6.11 -5.42
CA LEU A 328 -11.08 7.14 -4.94
C LEU A 328 -9.64 6.79 -5.35
N PRO A 329 -8.74 7.79 -5.39
CA PRO A 329 -7.31 7.60 -5.65
C PRO A 329 -6.72 6.45 -4.83
N GLY A 330 -6.32 5.36 -5.49
CA GLY A 330 -5.82 4.14 -4.84
C GLY A 330 -4.65 4.37 -3.87
N LEU A 331 -4.60 3.58 -2.78
CA LEU A 331 -3.64 3.78 -1.67
C LEU A 331 -2.20 4.01 -2.13
N TRP A 332 -1.62 3.07 -2.88
CA TRP A 332 -0.25 3.14 -3.37
C TRP A 332 -0.12 3.83 -4.74
N ASN A 333 -1.22 4.32 -5.32
CA ASN A 333 -1.17 5.09 -6.55
C ASN A 333 -1.43 6.57 -6.21
N GLY A 334 -2.61 7.10 -6.48
CA GLY A 334 -2.97 8.49 -6.33
C GLY A 334 -3.04 9.03 -4.91
N ALA A 335 -3.38 8.19 -3.91
CA ALA A 335 -3.38 8.63 -2.52
C ALA A 335 -1.97 8.85 -1.95
N MET A 336 -0.95 8.32 -2.64
CA MET A 336 0.46 8.54 -2.34
C MET A 336 1.18 9.25 -3.49
N SER A 337 0.45 10.05 -4.28
CA SER A 337 1.01 10.78 -5.42
C SER A 337 2.07 11.78 -4.96
N ASP A 338 1.80 12.56 -3.91
CA ASP A 338 2.70 13.60 -3.43
C ASP A 338 3.66 13.10 -2.34
N TRP A 339 4.29 11.93 -2.58
CA TRP A 339 5.22 11.28 -1.67
C TRP A 339 6.61 11.16 -2.30
N ASN A 340 7.65 11.24 -1.46
CA ASN A 340 9.02 10.89 -1.89
C ASN A 340 9.10 9.38 -2.08
N THR A 341 9.18 8.95 -3.34
CA THR A 341 9.02 7.55 -3.75
C THR A 341 10.32 6.98 -4.26
N VAL A 342 10.75 5.87 -3.68
CA VAL A 342 11.94 5.12 -4.13
C VAL A 342 11.53 3.69 -4.49
N PHE A 343 11.97 3.22 -5.66
CA PHE A 343 11.75 1.86 -6.12
C PHE A 343 13.02 1.03 -5.98
N VAL A 344 12.90 -0.16 -5.40
CA VAL A 344 14.03 -1.07 -5.17
C VAL A 344 13.71 -2.43 -5.79
N GLU A 345 14.54 -2.90 -6.73
CA GLU A 345 14.41 -4.27 -7.25
C GLU A 345 14.66 -5.27 -6.10
N VAL A 346 13.69 -6.14 -5.84
CA VAL A 346 13.80 -7.26 -4.89
C VAL A 346 13.51 -8.59 -5.60
N PRO A 347 14.01 -9.72 -5.08
CA PRO A 347 13.77 -11.01 -5.74
C PRO A 347 12.30 -11.37 -5.77
N ILE A 348 11.90 -12.08 -6.82
CA ILE A 348 10.53 -12.61 -6.99
C ILE A 348 10.09 -13.49 -5.80
N SER A 349 11.03 -14.08 -5.05
CA SER A 349 10.73 -14.86 -3.85
C SER A 349 10.13 -14.07 -2.69
N THR A 350 10.11 -12.74 -2.76
CA THR A 350 9.39 -11.85 -1.83
C THR A 350 7.91 -11.65 -2.22
N PHE A 351 7.50 -12.20 -3.36
CA PHE A 351 6.15 -12.09 -3.89
C PHE A 351 5.53 -13.48 -4.11
N ASN A 352 4.72 -13.91 -3.15
CA ASN A 352 4.06 -15.22 -3.13
C ASN A 352 2.54 -15.08 -2.92
N PRO A 353 1.83 -14.31 -3.75
CA PRO A 353 0.39 -14.17 -3.61
C PRO A 353 -0.32 -15.45 -4.08
N VAL A 354 -1.54 -15.67 -3.59
CA VAL A 354 -2.45 -16.67 -4.16
C VAL A 354 -3.60 -15.95 -4.85
N LYS A 355 -3.47 -15.78 -6.17
CA LYS A 355 -4.48 -15.08 -6.99
C LYS A 355 -5.70 -15.96 -7.34
N THR A 356 -5.51 -17.28 -7.40
CA THR A 356 -6.57 -18.26 -7.69
C THR A 356 -6.59 -19.32 -6.59
N VAL A 357 -7.76 -19.57 -6.00
CA VAL A 357 -8.02 -20.69 -5.06
C VAL A 357 -8.66 -21.83 -5.82
#